data_AF-A0A552D801-F1
#
_entry.id   AF-A0A552D801-F1
#
_cell.length_a   1.000
_cell.length_b   1.000
_cell.length_c   1.000
_cell.angle_alpha   90.00
_cell.angle_beta   90.00
_cell.angle_gamma   90.00
#
_symmetry.space_group_name_H-M   'P 1'
#
loop_
_entity.id
_entity.type
_entity.pdbx_description
1 polymer ?
#
loop_
_entity_poly.entity_id
_entity_poly.type
_entity_poly.pdbx_seq_one_letter_code
_entity_poly.pdbx_strand_id
1 'polypeptide(L)'
;MKFIAVNRLFRSSFFRFCLVGVFCSFQNILILYLLTNYLKLHYVLSIFVQMFYVNTLGFYLNRKYTFTGRIKIGSILGELIKYHGIMLSSSFAVAIAMYFLVDLLKVWYLYAYIILTILMTIYNFIAHKKWTFNRK
;
A
#
# COMPACT_ATOMS: atom_id res chain seq x y z
N MET A 1 -12.58 0.05 30.44
CA MET A 1 -12.82 0.73 29.14
C MET A 1 -11.66 0.64 28.13
N LYS A 2 -10.37 0.73 28.52
CA LYS A 2 -9.22 0.64 27.59
C LYS A 2 -9.11 -0.71 26.82
N PHE A 3 -9.40 -1.84 27.46
CA PHE A 3 -9.34 -3.18 26.83
C PHE A 3 -10.36 -3.38 25.70
N ILE A 4 -11.56 -2.80 25.81
CA ILE A 4 -12.63 -2.94 24.80
C ILE A 4 -12.30 -2.12 23.54
N ALA A 5 -11.66 -0.95 23.71
CA ALA A 5 -11.22 -0.11 22.61
C ALA A 5 -10.09 -0.77 21.80
N VAL A 6 -9.11 -1.39 22.48
CA VAL A 6 -8.02 -2.15 21.84
C VAL A 6 -8.59 -3.30 21.01
N ASN A 7 -9.53 -4.06 21.56
CA ASN A 7 -10.14 -5.18 20.82
C ASN A 7 -10.96 -4.71 19.61
N ARG A 8 -11.59 -3.53 19.68
CA ARG A 8 -12.31 -2.92 18.53
C ARG A 8 -11.34 -2.36 17.47
N LEU A 9 -10.19 -1.82 17.87
CA LEU A 9 -9.09 -1.39 16.99
C LEU A 9 -8.53 -2.58 16.20
N PHE A 10 -8.20 -3.69 16.87
CA PHE A 10 -7.73 -4.93 16.22
C PHE A 10 -8.78 -5.58 15.30
N ARG A 11 -10.08 -5.31 15.53
CA ARG A 11 -11.18 -5.77 14.68
C ARG A 11 -11.44 -4.85 13.48
N SER A 12 -10.84 -3.67 13.43
CA SER A 12 -11.01 -2.72 12.33
C SER A 12 -10.23 -3.15 11.09
N SER A 13 -10.88 -3.17 9.92
CA SER A 13 -10.18 -3.37 8.64
C SER A 13 -9.08 -2.34 8.41
N PHE A 14 -9.16 -1.14 9.00
CA PHE A 14 -8.09 -0.15 8.85
C PHE A 14 -6.80 -0.60 9.54
N PHE A 15 -6.89 -1.16 10.75
CA PHE A 15 -5.71 -1.61 11.49
C PHE A 15 -5.03 -2.80 10.78
N ARG A 16 -5.82 -3.75 10.27
CA ARG A 16 -5.30 -4.86 9.44
C ARG A 16 -4.63 -4.35 8.17
N PHE A 17 -5.20 -3.33 7.53
CA PHE A 17 -4.61 -2.68 6.37
C PHE A 17 -3.24 -2.06 6.71
N CYS A 18 -3.13 -1.36 7.84
CA CYS A 18 -1.85 -0.81 8.31
C CYS A 18 -0.82 -1.92 8.60
N LEU A 19 -1.22 -3.02 9.25
CA LEU A 19 -0.33 -4.16 9.50
C LEU A 19 0.18 -4.79 8.20
N VAL A 20 -0.70 -5.00 7.23
CA VAL A 20 -0.31 -5.48 5.89
C VAL A 20 0.62 -4.48 5.22
N GLY A 21 0.35 -3.17 5.35
CA GLY A 21 1.19 -2.11 4.83
C GLY A 21 2.61 -2.13 5.41
N VAL A 22 2.75 -2.21 6.73
CA VAL A 22 4.05 -2.32 7.41
C VAL A 22 4.80 -3.56 6.95
N PHE A 23 4.12 -4.71 6.85
CA PHE A 23 4.71 -5.94 6.34
C PHE A 23 5.19 -5.77 4.89
N CYS A 24 4.38 -5.16 4.02
CA CYS A 24 4.76 -4.88 2.65
C CYS A 24 5.95 -3.90 2.55
N SER A 25 6.02 -2.89 3.40
CA SER A 25 7.18 -1.97 3.46
C SER A 25 8.47 -2.69 3.84
N PHE A 26 8.41 -3.65 4.77
CA PHE A 26 9.56 -4.49 5.08
C PHE A 26 9.94 -5.38 3.89
N GLN A 27 8.96 -6.01 3.24
CA GLN A 27 9.18 -6.82 2.03
C GLN A 27 9.78 -6.00 0.89
N ASN A 28 9.38 -4.73 0.73
CA ASN A 28 9.99 -3.83 -0.22
C ASN A 28 11.51 -3.79 0.03
N ILE A 29 11.96 -3.38 1.21
CA ILE A 29 13.40 -3.25 1.49
C ILE A 29 14.12 -4.58 1.29
N LEU A 30 13.56 -5.68 1.79
CA LEU A 30 14.15 -7.02 1.69
C LEU A 30 14.31 -7.49 0.24
N ILE A 31 13.25 -7.40 -0.57
CA ILE A 31 13.28 -7.86 -1.96
C ILE A 31 14.21 -6.98 -2.79
N LEU A 32 14.19 -5.66 -2.60
CA LEU A 32 15.13 -4.77 -3.30
C LEU A 32 16.57 -5.16 -2.99
N TYR A 33 16.91 -5.33 -1.71
CA TYR A 33 18.24 -5.74 -1.28
C TYR A 33 18.66 -7.09 -1.89
N LEU A 34 17.78 -8.10 -1.90
CA LEU A 34 18.09 -9.40 -2.50
C LEU A 34 18.34 -9.30 -4.01
N LEU A 35 17.51 -8.54 -4.72
CA LEU A 35 17.66 -8.36 -6.17
C LEU A 35 18.95 -7.60 -6.53
N THR A 36 19.30 -6.55 -5.78
CA THR A 36 20.47 -5.72 -6.08
C THR A 36 21.78 -6.33 -5.58
N ASN A 37 21.80 -6.91 -4.38
CA ASN A 37 23.05 -7.36 -3.74
C ASN A 37 23.34 -8.84 -4.00
N TYR A 38 22.31 -9.69 -4.00
CA TYR A 38 22.51 -11.14 -4.20
C TYR A 38 22.46 -11.51 -5.67
N LEU A 39 21.46 -11.01 -6.40
CA LEU A 39 21.28 -11.29 -7.84
C LEU A 39 22.01 -10.30 -8.75
N LYS A 40 22.60 -9.23 -8.20
CA LYS A 40 23.35 -8.20 -8.93
C LYS A 40 22.56 -7.57 -10.08
N LEU A 41 21.24 -7.53 -9.97
CA LEU A 41 20.39 -6.87 -10.96
C LEU A 41 20.54 -5.36 -10.87
N HIS A 42 20.37 -4.68 -12.00
CA HIS A 42 20.34 -3.23 -12.03
C HIS A 42 19.22 -2.70 -11.11
N TYR A 43 19.49 -1.64 -10.36
CA TYR A 43 18.56 -1.15 -9.33
C TYR A 43 17.21 -0.72 -9.91
N VAL A 44 17.19 -0.14 -11.12
CA VAL A 44 15.95 0.24 -11.81
C VAL A 44 15.08 -0.98 -12.09
N LEU A 45 15.68 -2.05 -12.64
CA LEU A 45 14.94 -3.29 -12.91
C LEU A 45 14.46 -3.92 -11.59
N SER A 46 15.31 -3.88 -10.57
CA SER A 46 14.98 -4.39 -9.23
C SER A 46 13.77 -3.67 -8.63
N ILE A 47 13.67 -2.34 -8.78
CA ILE A 47 12.52 -1.55 -8.33
C ILE A 47 11.23 -2.00 -9.02
N PHE A 48 11.25 -2.23 -10.34
CA PHE A 48 10.05 -2.70 -11.06
C PHE A 48 9.61 -4.09 -10.60
N VAL A 49 10.55 -5.03 -10.49
CA VAL A 49 10.27 -6.41 -10.06
C VAL A 49 9.75 -6.44 -8.62
N GLN A 50 10.44 -5.74 -7.71
CA GLN A 50 10.05 -5.56 -6.32
C GLN A 50 8.64 -4.96 -6.21
N MET A 51 8.38 -3.85 -6.91
CA MET A 51 7.08 -3.17 -6.88
C MET A 51 5.95 -4.09 -7.33
N PHE A 52 6.13 -4.83 -8.42
CA PHE A 52 5.11 -5.75 -8.91
C PHE A 52 4.86 -6.90 -7.93
N TYR A 53 5.93 -7.50 -7.40
CA TYR A 53 5.84 -8.58 -6.42
C TYR A 53 5.15 -8.13 -5.13
N VAL A 54 5.60 -7.03 -4.52
CA VAL A 54 5.09 -6.54 -3.24
C VAL A 54 3.66 -6.02 -3.36
N ASN A 55 3.31 -5.33 -4.45
CA ASN A 55 1.92 -4.90 -4.69
C ASN A 55 0.99 -6.10 -4.85
N THR A 56 1.43 -7.14 -5.57
CA THR A 56 0.66 -8.38 -5.75
C THR A 56 0.50 -9.13 -4.43
N LEU A 57 1.57 -9.23 -3.63
CA LEU A 57 1.51 -9.80 -2.29
C LEU A 57 0.58 -9.01 -1.36
N GLY A 58 0.67 -7.68 -1.40
CA GLY A 58 -0.21 -6.77 -0.66
C GLY A 58 -1.68 -6.95 -1.05
N PHE A 59 -1.98 -7.15 -2.33
CA PHE A 59 -3.32 -7.49 -2.79
C PHE A 59 -3.83 -8.79 -2.15
N TYR A 60 -3.06 -9.87 -2.23
CA TYR A 60 -3.49 -11.16 -1.67
C TYR A 60 -3.68 -11.11 -0.16
N LEU A 61 -2.79 -10.43 0.56
CA LEU A 61 -2.91 -10.23 2.01
C LEU A 61 -4.13 -9.38 2.36
N ASN A 62 -4.34 -8.25 1.68
CA ASN A 62 -5.49 -7.40 1.94
C ASN A 62 -6.81 -8.08 1.59
N ARG A 63 -6.85 -8.84 0.50
CA ARG A 63 -8.01 -9.65 0.14
C ARG A 63 -8.28 -10.69 1.23
N LYS A 64 -7.30 -11.51 1.58
CA LYS A 64 -7.47 -12.64 2.51
C LYS A 64 -7.70 -12.22 3.96
N TYR A 65 -7.07 -11.15 4.45
CA TYR A 65 -7.06 -10.80 5.89
C TYR A 65 -7.77 -9.47 6.21
N THR A 66 -7.60 -8.44 5.38
CA THR A 66 -8.12 -7.09 5.65
C THR A 66 -9.59 -6.95 5.27
N PHE A 67 -9.95 -7.48 4.10
CA PHE A 67 -11.26 -7.33 3.48
C PHE A 67 -11.99 -8.66 3.31
N THR A 68 -11.64 -9.70 4.08
CA THR A 68 -12.18 -11.08 3.97
C THR A 68 -13.70 -11.15 3.88
N GLY A 69 -14.40 -10.37 4.71
CA GLY A 69 -15.87 -10.34 4.65
C GLY A 69 -16.39 -9.73 3.34
N ARG A 70 -15.66 -8.79 2.74
CA ARG A 70 -16.11 -8.00 1.59
C ARG A 70 -15.87 -8.64 0.23
N ILE A 71 -15.26 -9.82 0.20
CA ILE A 71 -14.98 -10.54 -1.02
C ILE A 71 -16.29 -11.04 -1.64
N LYS A 72 -16.50 -10.76 -2.92
CA LYS A 72 -17.49 -11.48 -3.74
C LYS A 72 -16.85 -12.71 -4.36
N ILE A 73 -17.66 -13.74 -4.62
CA ILE A 73 -17.30 -14.79 -5.56
C ILE A 73 -17.28 -14.13 -6.95
N GLY A 74 -16.14 -13.58 -7.34
CA GLY A 74 -15.94 -12.81 -8.56
C GLY A 74 -14.51 -12.97 -9.09
N SER A 75 -14.18 -12.34 -10.23
CA SER A 75 -12.87 -12.53 -10.87
C SER A 75 -11.76 -11.87 -10.06
N ILE A 76 -10.86 -12.71 -9.54
CA ILE A 76 -9.65 -12.28 -8.81
C ILE A 76 -8.83 -11.31 -9.66
N LEU A 77 -8.77 -11.55 -10.98
CA LEU A 77 -8.06 -10.71 -11.91
C LEU A 77 -8.61 -9.27 -11.98
N GLY A 78 -9.94 -9.10 -11.94
CA GLY A 78 -10.56 -7.77 -11.93
C GLY A 78 -10.26 -6.98 -10.66
N GLU A 79 -10.21 -7.65 -9.50
CA GLU A 79 -9.79 -7.03 -8.24
C GLU A 79 -8.29 -6.69 -8.24
N LEU A 80 -7.45 -7.56 -8.81
CA LEU A 80 -6.00 -7.34 -8.93
C LEU A 80 -5.68 -6.12 -9.80
N ILE A 81 -6.36 -5.96 -10.94
CA ILE A 81 -6.20 -4.80 -11.83
C ILE A 81 -6.61 -3.51 -11.12
N LYS A 82 -7.77 -3.50 -10.44
CA LYS A 82 -8.21 -2.34 -9.63
C LYS A 82 -7.21 -2.02 -8.52
N TYR A 83 -6.65 -3.05 -7.88
CA TYR A 83 -5.67 -2.87 -6.82
C TYR A 83 -4.41 -2.18 -7.35
N HIS A 84 -3.84 -2.69 -8.45
CA HIS A 84 -2.69 -2.08 -9.11
C HIS A 84 -3.00 -0.66 -9.60
N GLY A 85 -4.20 -0.41 -10.13
CA GLY A 85 -4.63 0.92 -10.55
C GLY A 85 -4.62 1.93 -9.40
N ILE A 86 -5.13 1.55 -8.22
CA ILE A 86 -5.09 2.42 -7.03
C ILE A 86 -3.64 2.62 -6.57
N MET A 87 -2.84 1.57 -6.46
CA MET A 87 -1.43 1.68 -6.04
C MET A 87 -0.64 2.60 -6.97
N LEU A 88 -0.82 2.45 -8.28
CA LEU A 88 -0.18 3.29 -9.28
C LEU A 88 -0.65 4.74 -9.19
N SER A 89 -1.96 4.99 -9.10
CA SER A 89 -2.50 6.35 -8.95
C SER A 89 -1.99 7.05 -7.68
N SER A 90 -1.90 6.32 -6.56
CA SER A 90 -1.37 6.85 -5.31
C SER A 90 0.11 7.18 -5.43
N SER A 91 0.89 6.35 -6.13
CA SER A 91 2.33 6.58 -6.36
C SER A 91 2.55 7.84 -7.21
N PHE A 92 1.76 8.02 -8.27
CA PHE A 92 1.80 9.24 -9.08
C PHE A 92 1.38 10.47 -8.26
N ALA A 93 0.33 10.36 -7.44
CA ALA A 93 -0.11 11.45 -6.59
C ALA A 93 0.96 11.83 -5.56
N VAL A 94 1.67 10.86 -4.97
CA VAL A 94 2.83 11.12 -4.10
C VAL A 94 3.93 11.85 -4.86
N ALA A 95 4.29 11.41 -6.07
CA ALA A 95 5.35 12.05 -6.84
C ALA A 95 5.03 13.52 -7.16
N ILE A 96 3.80 13.80 -7.63
CA ILE A 96 3.35 15.17 -7.92
C ILE A 96 3.31 16.02 -6.64
N ALA A 97 2.77 15.47 -5.55
CA ALA A 97 2.66 16.20 -4.30
C ALA A 97 4.03 16.44 -3.63
N MET A 98 4.98 15.51 -3.78
CA MET A 98 6.35 15.69 -3.32
C MET A 98 7.02 16.84 -4.06
N TYR A 99 6.91 16.88 -5.39
CA TYR A 99 7.42 18.01 -6.19
C TYR A 99 6.80 19.34 -5.73
N PHE A 100 5.48 19.38 -5.54
CA PHE A 100 4.81 20.59 -5.05
C PHE A 100 5.28 21.02 -3.65
N LEU A 101 5.34 20.10 -2.69
CA LEU A 101 5.71 20.41 -1.31
C LEU A 101 7.19 20.79 -1.17
N VAL A 102 8.08 20.05 -1.84
CA VAL A 102 9.53 20.21 -1.67
C VAL A 102 10.07 21.30 -2.58
N ASP A 103 9.71 21.30 -3.87
CA ASP A 103 10.31 22.22 -4.84
C ASP A 103 9.63 23.58 -4.83
N LEU A 104 8.30 23.64 -4.70
CA LEU A 104 7.55 24.90 -4.71
C LEU A 104 7.39 25.49 -3.31
N LEU A 105 6.97 24.67 -2.32
CA LEU A 105 6.73 25.15 -0.95
C LEU A 105 7.95 25.06 -0.02
N LYS A 106 9.07 24.50 -0.49
CA LYS A 106 10.33 24.35 0.27
C LYS A 106 10.17 23.63 1.60
N VAL A 107 9.17 22.75 1.71
CA VAL A 107 9.01 21.86 2.87
C VAL A 107 10.14 20.84 2.87
N TRP A 108 10.72 20.58 4.04
CA TRP A 108 11.75 19.55 4.17
C TRP A 108 11.23 18.18 3.72
N TYR A 109 11.97 17.52 2.84
CA TYR A 109 11.50 16.33 2.11
C TYR A 109 11.03 15.19 3.02
N LEU A 110 11.65 15.01 4.19
CA LEU A 110 11.23 13.98 5.14
C LEU A 110 9.87 14.30 5.78
N TYR A 111 9.59 15.57 6.11
CA TYR A 111 8.28 15.96 6.62
C TYR A 111 7.20 15.79 5.54
N ALA A 112 7.48 16.23 4.31
CA ALA A 112 6.58 16.01 3.18
C ALA A 112 6.28 14.53 2.95
N TYR A 113 7.31 13.68 2.97
CA TYR A 113 7.17 12.24 2.78
C TYR A 113 6.33 11.58 3.88
N ILE A 114 6.56 11.91 5.15
CA ILE A 114 5.78 11.36 6.28
C ILE A 114 4.30 11.76 6.15
N ILE A 115 4.02 13.03 5.90
CA ILE A 115 2.65 13.54 5.74
C ILE A 115 1.95 12.83 4.59
N LEU A 116 2.58 12.76 3.42
CA LEU A 116 2.01 12.09 2.25
C LEU A 116 1.81 10.60 2.48
N THR A 117 2.73 9.91 3.17
CA THR A 117 2.58 8.50 3.49
C THR A 117 1.34 8.26 4.37
N ILE A 118 1.11 9.10 5.37
CA ILE A 118 -0.08 9.00 6.24
C ILE A 118 -1.35 9.25 5.42
N LEU A 119 -1.38 10.34 4.65
CA LEU A 119 -2.54 10.70 3.82
C LEU A 119 -2.87 9.62 2.79
N MET A 120 -1.85 9.11 2.11
CA MET A 120 -2.02 8.09 1.07
C MET A 120 -2.39 6.73 1.65
N THR A 121 -1.95 6.41 2.87
CA THR A 121 -2.42 5.21 3.57
C THR A 121 -3.93 5.28 3.81
N ILE A 122 -4.44 6.44 4.24
CA ILE A 122 -5.88 6.65 4.47
C ILE A 122 -6.64 6.60 3.12
N TYR A 123 -6.14 7.30 2.10
CA TYR A 123 -6.72 7.29 0.76
C TYR A 123 -6.79 5.86 0.19
N ASN A 124 -5.68 5.12 0.21
CA ASN A 124 -5.59 3.77 -0.31
C ASN A 124 -6.56 2.83 0.42
N PHE A 125 -6.66 2.93 1.75
CA PHE A 125 -7.64 2.16 2.50
C PHE A 125 -9.08 2.44 2.04
N ILE A 126 -9.46 3.71 1.92
CA ILE A 126 -10.81 4.11 1.51
C ILE A 126 -11.09 3.66 0.06
N ALA A 127 -10.13 3.88 -0.86
CA ALA A 127 -10.24 3.51 -2.26
C ALA A 127 -10.40 1.99 -2.43
N HIS A 128 -9.57 1.18 -1.77
CA HIS A 128 -9.70 -0.27 -1.83
C HIS A 128 -11.01 -0.75 -1.20
N LYS A 129 -11.43 -0.17 -0.08
CA LYS A 129 -12.68 -0.53 0.60
C LYS A 129 -13.92 -0.20 -0.24
N LYS A 130 -13.92 0.92 -0.97
CA LYS A 130 -15.07 1.41 -1.75
C LYS A 130 -15.08 0.93 -3.19
N TRP A 131 -13.93 0.60 -3.78
CA TRP A 131 -13.83 0.32 -5.21
C TRP A 131 -13.24 -1.07 -5.53
N THR A 132 -12.09 -1.43 -4.95
CA THR A 132 -11.47 -2.75 -5.20
C THR A 132 -12.30 -3.88 -4.62
N PHE A 133 -12.62 -3.81 -3.33
CA PHE A 133 -13.31 -4.85 -2.57
C PHE A 133 -14.73 -4.43 -2.21
N ASN A 134 -15.42 -3.75 -3.12
CA ASN A 134 -16.78 -3.30 -2.87
C ASN A 134 -17.78 -4.49 -2.90
N ARG A 135 -18.54 -4.64 -1.83
CA ARG A 135 -19.75 -5.47 -1.80
C ARG A 135 -20.88 -4.71 -2.48
N LYS A 136 -20.98 -4.74 -3.81
CA LYS A 136 -22.28 -4.47 -4.44
C LYS A 136 -23.29 -5.58 -4.15
#